data_AF-A0A3M0XQG6-F1
#
_entry.id   AF-A0A3M0XQG6-F1
#
_cell.length_a   1.000
_cell.length_b   1.000
_cell.length_c   1.000
_cell.angle_alpha   90.00
_cell.angle_beta   90.00
_cell.angle_gamma   90.00
#
_symmetry.space_group_name_H-M   'P 1'
#
loop_
_entity.id
_entity.type
_entity.pdbx_description
1 polymer ?
#
loop_
_entity_poly.entity_id
_entity_poly.type
_entity_poly.pdbx_seq_one_letter_code
_entity_poly.pdbx_strand_id
1 'polypeptide(L)'
;MGRAVFNLPARLFLPAPHLVHATRVPAMTQNSSAHQDTVIPRQDSMAPEALQRDLLKLLFENLHRSMLAVVIVATGLVAGLWSHAEKGMLLTWWCVVALIAFVRLRLAYRWQRQPDYRPLHLWQRSFRWGAIAMTLVWSTTVPLFMWNVPLTQQIFIAFVLAGITAGAVPTLAADLRMVLFYPYALMLPVAFVLLIRTVDVGPAMGVLILVYLVMITSTALDYHRALHGSIADRHALAEKERETRMLFEHVPTGVFYYDRDLRLRDCNTAFAKSVEAEKKQLIGLDMRKLRDQRILPTLETPIRDAKPAHYQGYYITNFSGIEKWGDIHVAPLFDGSGRVKGAIGAIQDRTRERSALEKLEHLALYDSLTGLPNRKLFQERLQQCLGEVERNGLLSALLYLDLDDFKRINDSLGHEAGD
;
A
#
# COMPACT_ATOMS: atom_id res chain seq x y z
N MET A 1 19.80 45.43 62.04
CA MET A 1 18.48 46.03 61.75
C MET A 1 17.55 44.94 61.19
N GLY A 2 16.50 44.59 61.95
CA GLY A 2 15.24 43.98 61.51
C GLY A 2 15.24 42.55 60.93
N ARG A 3 15.07 41.52 61.78
CA ARG A 3 14.50 40.22 61.39
C ARG A 3 13.73 39.58 62.56
N ALA A 4 12.71 38.80 62.20
CA ALA A 4 11.77 38.01 63.02
C ALA A 4 10.56 38.82 63.53
N VAL A 5 9.30 38.32 63.56
CA VAL A 5 8.80 36.97 63.85
C VAL A 5 7.42 36.76 63.17
N PHE A 6 7.12 35.50 62.83
CA PHE A 6 5.84 34.94 62.37
C PHE A 6 4.69 35.08 63.39
N ASN A 7 3.45 35.26 62.92
CA ASN A 7 2.25 34.82 63.64
C ASN A 7 1.12 34.44 62.66
N LEU A 8 0.71 33.16 62.72
CA LEU A 8 -0.64 32.66 62.39
C LEU A 8 -1.61 33.04 63.54
N PRO A 9 -2.96 32.90 63.47
CA PRO A 9 -3.77 31.93 62.70
C PRO A 9 -5.16 32.44 62.19
N ALA A 10 -5.92 31.55 61.53
CA ALA A 10 -7.33 31.20 61.81
C ALA A 10 -8.17 30.92 60.53
N ARG A 11 -8.66 29.68 60.46
CA ARG A 11 -9.69 29.17 59.53
C ARG A 11 -11.06 29.74 59.88
N LEU A 12 -11.89 30.06 58.89
CA LEU A 12 -13.36 30.01 59.01
C LEU A 12 -14.04 29.89 57.62
N PHE A 13 -14.72 28.74 57.46
CA PHE A 13 -16.01 28.49 56.79
C PHE A 13 -16.38 29.21 55.48
N LEU A 14 -16.52 28.42 54.42
CA LEU A 14 -17.35 28.73 53.24
C LEU A 14 -18.67 27.91 53.31
N PRO A 15 -19.85 28.49 53.01
CA PRO A 15 -21.12 27.77 53.03
C PRO A 15 -21.45 27.09 51.69
N ALA A 16 -22.24 26.02 51.79
CA ALA A 16 -22.72 25.16 50.70
C ALA A 16 -23.82 25.82 49.83
N PRO A 17 -23.97 25.40 48.55
CA PRO A 17 -25.11 25.81 47.73
C PRO A 17 -26.31 24.85 47.84
N HIS A 18 -27.48 25.43 47.59
CA HIS A 18 -28.82 24.97 47.91
C HIS A 18 -29.32 23.72 47.18
N LEU A 19 -30.05 22.86 47.91
CA LEU A 19 -31.01 21.89 47.40
C LEU A 19 -32.33 22.58 47.03
N VAL A 20 -32.85 22.30 45.83
CA VAL A 20 -34.26 22.54 45.47
C VAL A 20 -34.90 21.22 45.02
N HIS A 21 -36.12 21.03 45.50
CA HIS A 21 -36.92 19.82 45.53
C HIS A 21 -37.37 19.29 44.16
N ALA A 22 -37.63 17.97 44.18
CA ALA A 22 -38.13 17.12 43.13
C ALA A 22 -39.53 17.47 42.59
N THR A 23 -39.72 17.26 41.28
CA THR A 23 -41.02 16.93 40.68
C THR A 23 -40.87 15.59 39.93
N ARG A 24 -41.72 14.62 40.29
CA ARG A 24 -41.86 13.30 39.66
C ARG A 24 -42.98 13.36 38.62
N VAL A 25 -42.72 12.87 37.40
CA VAL A 25 -43.70 12.32 36.43
C VAL A 25 -42.96 11.25 35.58
N PRO A 26 -43.59 10.23 34.97
CA PRO A 26 -43.44 8.82 35.31
C PRO A 26 -42.66 8.01 34.26
N ALA A 27 -42.33 6.76 34.63
CA ALA A 27 -41.62 5.79 33.82
C ALA A 27 -42.36 5.46 32.50
N MET A 28 -41.65 5.65 31.37
CA MET A 28 -41.94 4.97 30.11
C MET A 28 -40.81 3.97 29.82
N THR A 29 -41.27 2.76 29.55
CA THR A 29 -40.57 1.53 29.26
C THR A 29 -39.70 1.59 28.00
N GLN A 30 -38.52 0.98 28.11
CA GLN A 30 -37.77 0.25 27.08
C GLN A 30 -37.57 0.93 25.72
N ASN A 31 -36.34 1.35 25.45
CA ASN A 31 -35.66 0.78 24.29
C ASN A 31 -34.15 0.71 24.51
N SER A 32 -33.62 -0.50 24.31
CA SER A 32 -32.23 -0.90 24.43
C SER A 32 -31.36 -0.08 23.47
N SER A 33 -30.50 0.79 24.01
CA SER A 33 -29.39 1.36 23.26
C SER A 33 -28.36 0.25 23.03
N ALA A 34 -28.43 -0.36 21.84
CA ALA A 34 -27.37 -1.21 21.34
C ALA A 34 -26.04 -0.44 21.44
N HIS A 35 -25.12 -0.99 22.24
CA HIS A 35 -23.71 -0.72 22.05
C HIS A 35 -23.40 -1.00 20.57
N GLN A 36 -23.19 0.06 19.80
CA GLN A 36 -22.42 -0.03 18.57
C GLN A 36 -21.00 -0.36 19.01
N ASP A 37 -20.75 -1.66 19.19
CA ASP A 37 -19.44 -2.23 18.97
C ASP A 37 -19.00 -1.70 17.61
N THR A 38 -18.04 -0.78 17.65
CA THR A 38 -17.27 -0.39 16.49
C THR A 38 -16.51 -1.64 16.08
N VAL A 39 -17.17 -2.46 15.25
CA VAL A 39 -16.53 -3.51 14.48
C VAL A 39 -15.52 -2.79 13.61
N ILE A 40 -14.28 -2.69 14.10
CA ILE A 40 -13.12 -2.44 13.28
C ILE A 40 -13.25 -3.46 12.13
N PRO A 41 -13.39 -3.03 10.87
CA PRO A 41 -13.44 -3.97 9.77
C PRO A 41 -12.17 -4.80 9.88
N ARG A 42 -12.31 -6.13 9.96
CA ARG A 42 -11.16 -7.02 9.83
C ARG A 42 -10.42 -6.58 8.57
N GLN A 43 -9.14 -6.26 8.72
CA GLN A 43 -8.20 -6.11 7.62
C GLN A 43 -8.51 -7.21 6.60
N ASP A 44 -8.94 -6.83 5.41
CA ASP A 44 -9.18 -7.78 4.32
C ASP A 44 -7.81 -8.36 3.96
N SER A 45 -7.48 -9.47 4.62
CA SER A 45 -6.48 -10.42 4.15
C SER A 45 -6.80 -10.68 2.69
N MET A 46 -5.85 -10.35 1.79
CA MET A 46 -5.79 -10.77 0.39
C MET A 46 -7.01 -11.50 -0.16
N ALA A 47 -7.63 -10.99 -1.23
CA ALA A 47 -8.60 -11.76 -2.01
C ALA A 47 -8.03 -13.18 -2.26
N PRO A 48 -8.63 -14.24 -1.69
CA PRO A 48 -8.00 -15.57 -1.59
C PRO A 48 -7.52 -16.13 -2.94
N GLU A 49 -8.15 -15.68 -4.03
CA GLU A 49 -7.82 -16.05 -5.40
C GLU A 49 -6.47 -15.51 -5.90
N ALA A 50 -6.05 -14.31 -5.49
CA ALA A 50 -4.79 -13.71 -5.93
C ALA A 50 -3.58 -14.48 -5.37
N LEU A 51 -3.61 -14.77 -4.07
CA LEU A 51 -2.63 -15.63 -3.40
C LEU A 51 -2.57 -17.01 -4.07
N GLN A 52 -3.74 -17.62 -4.30
CA GLN A 52 -3.83 -18.94 -4.92
C GLN A 52 -3.26 -18.95 -6.34
N ARG A 53 -3.45 -17.85 -7.10
CA ARG A 53 -2.94 -17.72 -8.47
C ARG A 53 -1.42 -17.67 -8.50
N ASP A 54 -0.80 -16.91 -7.61
CA ASP A 54 0.66 -16.81 -7.53
C ASP A 54 1.30 -18.11 -7.07
N LEU A 55 0.69 -18.80 -6.10
CA LEU A 55 1.13 -20.13 -5.68
C LEU A 55 1.05 -21.14 -6.83
N LEU A 56 -0.05 -21.13 -7.59
CA LEU A 56 -0.20 -22.03 -8.73
C LEU A 56 0.78 -21.69 -9.86
N LYS A 57 1.05 -20.41 -10.09
CA LYS A 57 2.07 -19.95 -11.04
C LYS A 57 3.44 -20.52 -10.69
N LEU A 58 3.85 -20.47 -9.42
CA LEU A 58 5.11 -21.06 -8.95
C LEU A 58 5.17 -22.58 -9.18
N LEU A 59 4.07 -23.31 -8.97
CA LEU A 59 4.00 -24.75 -9.24
C LEU A 59 4.27 -25.06 -10.72
N PHE A 60 3.68 -24.30 -11.65
CA PHE A 60 3.89 -24.48 -13.08
C PHE A 60 5.25 -23.99 -13.57
N GLU A 61 5.80 -22.93 -12.98
CA GLU A 61 7.17 -22.46 -13.25
C GLU A 61 8.24 -23.40 -12.71
N ASN A 62 7.97 -24.19 -11.68
CA ASN A 62 8.88 -25.24 -11.25
C ASN A 62 8.68 -26.55 -12.02
N LEU A 63 7.58 -26.68 -12.78
CA LEU A 63 7.23 -27.92 -13.46
C LEU A 63 8.23 -28.29 -14.56
N HIS A 64 8.69 -27.34 -15.38
CA HIS A 64 9.64 -27.66 -16.44
C HIS A 64 10.99 -28.16 -15.91
N ARG A 65 11.52 -27.51 -14.87
CA ARG A 65 12.80 -27.91 -14.24
C ARG A 65 12.69 -29.27 -13.57
N SER A 66 11.59 -29.50 -12.83
CA SER A 66 11.35 -30.78 -12.17
C SER A 66 11.12 -31.93 -13.15
N MET A 67 10.42 -31.72 -14.28
CA MET A 67 10.22 -32.76 -15.28
C MET A 67 11.53 -33.16 -15.98
N LEU A 68 12.41 -32.20 -16.26
CA LEU A 68 13.74 -32.49 -16.80
C LEU A 68 14.58 -33.33 -15.82
N ALA A 69 14.60 -32.94 -14.55
CA ALA A 69 15.28 -33.70 -13.50
C ALA A 69 14.70 -35.12 -13.38
N VAL A 70 13.38 -35.29 -13.40
CA VAL A 70 12.71 -36.60 -13.33
C VAL A 70 13.15 -37.51 -14.48
N VAL A 71 13.21 -37.02 -15.72
CA VAL A 71 13.62 -37.83 -16.87
C VAL A 71 15.11 -38.21 -16.78
N ILE A 72 15.97 -37.28 -16.36
CA ILE A 72 17.40 -37.56 -16.15
C ILE A 72 17.59 -38.64 -15.09
N VAL A 73 16.93 -38.50 -13.94
CA VAL A 73 17.04 -39.45 -12.83
C VAL A 73 16.44 -40.81 -13.20
N ALA A 74 15.30 -40.84 -13.91
CA ALA A 74 14.72 -42.09 -14.42
C ALA A 74 15.68 -42.82 -15.38
N THR A 75 16.37 -42.07 -16.24
CA THR A 75 17.36 -42.62 -17.17
C THR A 75 18.56 -43.19 -16.41
N GLY A 76 19.05 -42.47 -15.39
CA GLY A 76 20.11 -42.97 -14.50
C GLY A 76 19.71 -44.23 -13.74
N LEU A 77 18.46 -44.31 -13.27
CA LEU A 77 17.94 -45.49 -12.58
C LEU A 77 17.88 -46.71 -13.51
N VAL A 78 17.40 -46.55 -14.75
CA VAL A 78 17.41 -47.62 -15.76
C VAL A 78 18.83 -48.09 -16.07
N ALA A 79 19.77 -47.15 -16.26
CA ALA A 79 21.16 -47.48 -16.53
C ALA A 79 21.80 -48.27 -15.38
N GLY A 80 21.56 -47.86 -14.13
CA GLY A 80 22.09 -48.54 -12.95
C GLY A 80 21.51 -49.94 -12.72
N LEU A 81 20.31 -50.22 -13.23
CA LEU A 81 19.62 -51.50 -13.10
C LEU A 81 19.73 -52.41 -14.34
N TRP A 82 20.39 -51.95 -15.40
CA TRP A 82 20.39 -52.62 -16.72
C TRP A 82 20.86 -54.08 -16.71
N SER A 83 21.83 -54.41 -15.84
CA SER A 83 22.36 -55.77 -15.72
C SER A 83 21.70 -56.61 -14.63
N HIS A 84 20.76 -56.04 -13.87
CA HIS A 84 20.16 -56.68 -12.69
C HIS A 84 18.64 -56.85 -12.78
N ALA A 85 17.97 -56.16 -13.71
CA ALA A 85 16.53 -56.25 -13.91
C ALA A 85 16.18 -56.55 -15.38
N GLU A 86 14.96 -57.01 -15.61
CA GLU A 86 14.49 -57.32 -16.95
C GLU A 86 14.38 -56.05 -17.81
N LYS A 87 15.09 -56.04 -18.95
CA LYS A 87 15.17 -54.88 -19.86
C LYS A 87 13.80 -54.43 -20.36
N GLY A 88 12.91 -55.38 -20.66
CA GLY A 88 11.54 -55.08 -21.10
C GLY A 88 10.76 -54.28 -20.05
N MET A 89 10.85 -54.67 -18.78
CA MET A 89 10.20 -53.96 -17.67
C MET A 89 10.81 -52.58 -17.45
N LEU A 90 12.15 -52.45 -17.49
CA LEU A 90 12.84 -51.17 -17.33
C LEU A 90 12.46 -50.16 -18.41
N LEU A 91 12.46 -50.59 -19.68
CA LEU A 91 12.10 -49.74 -20.81
C LEU A 91 10.61 -49.36 -20.77
N THR A 92 9.73 -50.30 -20.44
CA THR A 92 8.29 -50.01 -20.28
C THR A 92 8.05 -48.99 -19.18
N TRP A 93 8.68 -49.15 -18.02
CA TRP A 93 8.58 -48.22 -16.90
C TRP A 93 9.09 -46.82 -17.28
N TRP A 94 10.25 -46.74 -17.94
CA TRP A 94 10.81 -45.46 -18.41
C TRP A 94 9.90 -44.76 -19.43
N CYS A 95 9.32 -45.52 -20.38
CA CYS A 95 8.36 -44.99 -21.35
C CYS A 95 7.12 -44.39 -20.66
N VAL A 96 6.61 -45.04 -19.60
CA VAL A 96 5.50 -44.50 -18.80
C VAL A 96 5.91 -43.20 -18.10
N VAL A 97 7.09 -43.16 -17.46
CA VAL A 97 7.61 -41.93 -16.83
C VAL A 97 7.75 -40.80 -17.87
N ALA A 98 8.33 -41.09 -19.03
CA ALA A 98 8.52 -40.13 -20.11
C ALA A 98 7.19 -39.61 -20.66
N LEU A 99 6.19 -40.48 -20.82
CA LEU A 99 4.84 -40.12 -21.26
C LEU A 99 4.16 -39.18 -20.26
N ILE A 100 4.20 -39.50 -18.97
CA ILE A 100 3.61 -38.63 -17.92
C ILE A 100 4.35 -37.29 -17.89
N ALA A 101 5.69 -37.29 -17.97
CA ALA A 101 6.49 -36.07 -18.02
C ALA A 101 6.10 -35.20 -19.23
N PHE A 102 5.92 -35.80 -20.41
CA PHE A 102 5.49 -35.11 -21.62
C PHE A 102 4.08 -34.50 -21.47
N VAL A 103 3.11 -35.24 -20.93
CA VAL A 103 1.75 -34.75 -20.66
C VAL A 103 1.78 -33.58 -19.68
N ARG A 104 2.61 -33.65 -18.63
CA ARG A 104 2.78 -32.57 -17.65
C ARG A 104 3.46 -31.34 -18.23
N LEU A 105 4.47 -31.51 -19.09
CA LEU A 105 5.09 -30.40 -19.83
C LEU A 105 4.10 -29.73 -20.79
N ARG A 106 3.25 -30.51 -21.48
CA ARG A 106 2.15 -29.97 -22.29
C ARG A 106 1.15 -29.18 -21.45
N LEU A 107 0.86 -29.62 -20.23
CA LEU A 107 0.01 -28.88 -19.29
C LEU A 107 0.64 -27.55 -18.88
N ALA A 108 1.93 -27.53 -18.50
CA ALA A 108 2.67 -26.29 -18.21
C ALA A 108 2.68 -25.33 -19.39
N TYR A 109 2.91 -25.84 -20.60
CA TYR A 109 2.90 -25.04 -21.81
C TYR A 109 1.54 -24.38 -22.07
N ARG A 110 0.43 -25.10 -21.83
CA ARG A 110 -0.92 -24.52 -21.94
C ARG A 110 -1.17 -23.45 -20.88
N TRP A 111 -0.74 -23.68 -19.63
CA TRP A 111 -0.82 -22.69 -18.57
C TRP A 111 -0.10 -21.39 -18.94
N GLN A 112 1.12 -21.48 -19.51
CA GLN A 112 1.88 -20.30 -19.92
C GLN A 112 1.24 -19.53 -21.07
N ARG A 113 0.59 -20.21 -22.01
CA ARG A 113 -0.04 -19.55 -23.17
C ARG A 113 -1.44 -19.02 -22.89
N GLN A 114 -2.22 -19.73 -22.08
CA GLN A 114 -3.64 -19.44 -21.86
C GLN A 114 -4.01 -19.73 -20.40
N PRO A 115 -3.49 -18.96 -19.43
CA PRO A 115 -3.77 -19.17 -18.01
C PRO A 115 -5.27 -19.00 -17.70
N ASP A 116 -5.94 -18.08 -18.39
CA ASP A 116 -7.36 -17.76 -18.19
C ASP A 116 -8.33 -18.69 -18.92
N TYR A 117 -7.83 -19.68 -19.68
CA TYR A 117 -8.66 -20.63 -20.41
C TYR A 117 -9.55 -21.48 -19.50
N ARG A 118 -9.15 -21.69 -18.24
CA ARG A 118 -9.90 -22.48 -17.25
C ARG A 118 -9.85 -21.80 -15.89
N PRO A 119 -10.89 -21.98 -15.05
CA PRO A 119 -10.85 -21.62 -13.65
C PRO A 119 -9.63 -22.16 -12.91
N LEU A 120 -9.10 -21.38 -11.98
CA LEU A 120 -7.86 -21.66 -11.25
C LEU A 120 -7.88 -23.03 -10.54
N HIS A 121 -9.02 -23.39 -9.94
CA HIS A 121 -9.17 -24.67 -9.25
C HIS A 121 -9.07 -25.88 -10.19
N LEU A 122 -9.46 -25.76 -11.47
CA LEU A 122 -9.32 -26.83 -12.46
C LEU A 122 -7.86 -27.03 -12.85
N TRP A 123 -7.11 -25.95 -13.03
CA TRP A 123 -5.67 -26.02 -13.23
C TRP A 123 -4.96 -26.70 -12.07
N GLN A 124 -5.31 -26.34 -10.84
CA GLN A 124 -4.77 -26.97 -9.64
C GLN A 124 -5.12 -28.47 -9.58
N ARG A 125 -6.36 -28.86 -9.91
CA ARG A 125 -6.75 -30.29 -9.99
C ARG A 125 -5.96 -31.04 -11.06
N SER A 126 -5.80 -30.48 -12.26
CA SER A 126 -5.00 -31.10 -13.33
C SER A 126 -3.52 -31.26 -12.93
N PHE A 127 -2.95 -30.26 -12.26
CA PHE A 127 -1.59 -30.34 -11.73
C PHE A 127 -1.45 -31.48 -10.70
N ARG A 128 -2.37 -31.54 -9.72
CA ARG A 128 -2.39 -32.58 -8.68
C ARG A 128 -2.49 -33.98 -9.25
N TRP A 129 -3.42 -34.23 -10.18
CA TRP A 129 -3.56 -35.55 -10.80
C TRP A 129 -2.30 -35.98 -11.56
N GLY A 130 -1.66 -35.05 -12.28
CA GLY A 130 -0.38 -35.32 -12.92
C GLY A 130 0.76 -35.61 -11.92
N ALA A 131 0.79 -34.90 -10.80
CA ALA A 131 1.75 -35.15 -9.73
C ALA A 131 1.54 -36.53 -9.07
N ILE A 132 0.29 -36.87 -8.72
CA ILE A 132 -0.07 -38.17 -8.14
C ILE A 132 0.30 -39.31 -9.10
N ALA A 133 -0.08 -39.20 -10.38
CA ALA A 133 0.25 -40.21 -11.39
C ALA A 133 1.77 -40.43 -11.50
N MET A 134 2.55 -39.34 -11.51
CA MET A 134 4.02 -39.43 -11.52
C MET A 134 4.53 -40.13 -10.26
N THR A 135 4.07 -39.74 -9.07
CA THR A 135 4.49 -40.35 -7.80
C THR A 135 4.16 -41.84 -7.75
N LEU A 136 2.95 -42.24 -8.14
CA LEU A 136 2.55 -43.64 -8.15
C LEU A 136 3.44 -44.49 -9.06
N VAL A 137 3.78 -44.00 -10.26
CA VAL A 137 4.71 -44.70 -11.16
C VAL A 137 6.09 -44.83 -10.53
N TRP A 138 6.60 -43.78 -9.88
CA TRP A 138 7.86 -43.87 -9.14
C TRP A 138 7.78 -44.85 -7.96
N SER A 139 6.65 -44.92 -7.24
CA SER A 139 6.46 -45.88 -6.14
C SER A 139 6.49 -47.34 -6.62
N THR A 140 6.13 -47.62 -7.88
CA THR A 140 6.23 -48.99 -8.44
C THR A 140 7.67 -49.48 -8.60
N THR A 141 8.68 -48.60 -8.53
CA THR A 141 10.09 -49.03 -8.59
C THR A 141 10.46 -50.03 -7.51
N VAL A 142 9.86 -49.91 -6.33
CA VAL A 142 10.12 -50.79 -5.19
C VAL A 142 9.62 -52.22 -5.46
N PRO A 143 8.33 -52.48 -5.70
CA PRO A 143 7.85 -53.84 -5.96
C PRO A 143 8.41 -54.44 -7.26
N LEU A 144 8.69 -53.62 -8.29
CA LEU A 144 9.17 -54.13 -9.59
C LEU A 144 10.67 -54.44 -9.61
N PHE A 145 11.50 -53.60 -8.98
CA PHE A 145 12.95 -53.65 -9.17
C PHE A 145 13.76 -53.85 -7.89
N MET A 146 13.21 -53.56 -6.71
CA MET A 146 13.99 -53.62 -5.47
C MET A 146 14.02 -55.03 -4.85
N TRP A 147 12.97 -55.82 -5.05
CA TRP A 147 12.80 -57.09 -4.32
C TRP A 147 13.86 -58.15 -4.64
N ASN A 148 14.35 -58.22 -5.89
CA ASN A 148 15.19 -59.32 -6.38
C ASN A 148 16.62 -58.91 -6.77
N VAL A 149 17.07 -57.71 -6.37
CA VAL A 149 18.40 -57.20 -6.73
C VAL A 149 19.37 -57.24 -5.55
N PRO A 150 20.70 -57.25 -5.78
CA PRO A 150 21.69 -57.22 -4.71
C PRO A 150 21.59 -55.94 -3.86
N LEU A 151 22.13 -55.98 -2.64
CA LEU A 151 22.05 -54.88 -1.67
C LEU A 151 22.56 -53.54 -2.26
N THR A 152 23.61 -53.58 -3.08
CA THR A 152 24.15 -52.39 -3.77
C THR A 152 23.11 -51.67 -4.63
N GLN A 153 22.27 -52.41 -5.37
CA GLN A 153 21.23 -51.85 -6.22
C GLN A 153 20.02 -51.40 -5.38
N GLN A 154 19.73 -52.08 -4.26
CA GLN A 154 18.69 -51.62 -3.32
C GLN A 154 19.06 -50.27 -2.70
N ILE A 155 20.30 -50.12 -2.24
CA ILE A 155 20.84 -48.86 -1.71
C ILE A 155 20.77 -47.78 -2.79
N PHE A 156 21.14 -48.11 -4.03
CA PHE A 156 21.06 -47.18 -5.16
C PHE A 156 19.62 -46.71 -5.42
N ILE A 157 18.63 -47.62 -5.45
CA ILE A 157 17.21 -47.26 -5.60
C ILE A 157 16.76 -46.36 -4.43
N ALA A 158 17.03 -46.75 -3.19
CA ALA A 158 16.67 -45.96 -2.01
C ALA A 158 17.30 -44.56 -2.04
N PHE A 159 18.57 -44.44 -2.43
CA PHE A 159 19.27 -43.18 -2.56
C PHE A 159 18.68 -42.27 -3.64
N VAL A 160 18.38 -42.84 -4.82
CA VAL A 160 17.73 -42.12 -5.92
C VAL A 160 16.36 -41.59 -5.49
N LEU A 161 15.54 -42.44 -4.88
CA LEU A 161 14.20 -42.05 -4.43
C LEU A 161 14.29 -40.98 -3.32
N ALA A 162 15.21 -41.10 -2.37
CA ALA A 162 15.40 -40.10 -1.32
C ALA A 162 15.85 -38.74 -1.90
N GLY A 163 16.74 -38.76 -2.89
CA GLY A 163 17.17 -37.54 -3.61
C GLY A 163 16.01 -36.84 -4.31
N ILE A 164 15.14 -37.60 -4.98
CA ILE A 164 13.94 -37.04 -5.63
C ILE A 164 12.95 -36.50 -4.57
N THR A 165 12.74 -37.22 -3.47
CA THR A 165 11.88 -36.77 -2.37
C THR A 165 12.36 -35.43 -1.79
N ALA A 166 13.66 -35.28 -1.56
CA ALA A 166 14.23 -34.01 -1.10
C ALA A 166 14.04 -32.89 -2.13
N GLY A 167 14.32 -33.16 -3.41
CA GLY A 167 14.13 -32.20 -4.50
C GLY A 167 12.66 -31.80 -4.72
N ALA A 168 11.71 -32.66 -4.36
CA ALA A 168 10.29 -32.40 -4.52
C ALA A 168 9.76 -31.33 -3.56
N VAL A 169 10.34 -31.20 -2.36
CA VAL A 169 9.89 -30.25 -1.32
C VAL A 169 9.75 -28.82 -1.87
N PRO A 170 10.81 -28.15 -2.38
CA PRO A 170 10.66 -26.79 -2.89
C PRO A 170 9.75 -26.69 -4.12
N THR A 171 9.61 -27.76 -4.90
CA THR A 171 8.80 -27.76 -6.12
C THR A 171 7.29 -27.93 -5.88
N LEU A 172 6.92 -28.60 -4.79
CA LEU A 172 5.53 -28.91 -4.44
C LEU A 172 5.02 -28.14 -3.22
N ALA A 173 5.88 -27.39 -2.53
CA ALA A 173 5.55 -26.70 -1.28
C ALA A 173 4.39 -25.71 -1.38
N ALA A 174 4.04 -25.21 -2.58
CA ALA A 174 2.84 -24.39 -2.77
C ALA A 174 1.51 -25.17 -2.62
N ASP A 175 1.55 -26.51 -2.50
CA ASP A 175 0.38 -27.34 -2.25
C ASP A 175 0.64 -28.31 -1.08
N LEU A 176 0.12 -27.98 0.11
CA LEU A 176 0.32 -28.76 1.34
C LEU A 176 -0.03 -30.24 1.16
N ARG A 177 -1.08 -30.54 0.39
CA ARG A 177 -1.52 -31.93 0.19
C ARG A 177 -0.49 -32.71 -0.59
N MET A 178 0.11 -32.09 -1.61
CA MET A 178 1.08 -32.77 -2.48
C MET A 178 2.45 -32.85 -1.84
N VAL A 179 2.90 -31.81 -1.14
CA VAL A 179 4.20 -31.82 -0.44
C VAL A 179 4.24 -32.87 0.69
N LEU A 180 3.08 -33.19 1.29
CA LEU A 180 2.95 -34.27 2.27
C LEU A 180 2.70 -35.63 1.63
N PHE A 181 1.84 -35.73 0.60
CA PHE A 181 1.58 -37.02 -0.06
C PHE A 181 2.84 -37.60 -0.71
N TYR A 182 3.65 -36.75 -1.36
CA TYR A 182 4.76 -37.18 -2.21
C TYR A 182 5.85 -37.99 -1.47
N PRO A 183 6.43 -37.52 -0.34
CA PRO A 183 7.45 -38.27 0.38
C PRO A 183 6.97 -39.62 0.87
N TYR A 184 5.76 -39.69 1.43
CA TYR A 184 5.23 -40.91 2.03
C TYR A 184 4.90 -41.97 0.98
N ALA A 185 4.26 -41.57 -0.13
CA ALA A 185 3.97 -42.49 -1.23
C ALA A 185 5.25 -43.11 -1.81
N LEU A 186 6.37 -42.38 -1.80
CA LEU A 186 7.63 -42.83 -2.36
C LEU A 186 8.50 -43.63 -1.39
N MET A 187 8.59 -43.19 -0.13
CA MET A 187 9.52 -43.76 0.86
C MET A 187 8.92 -44.89 1.70
N LEU A 188 7.60 -44.92 1.94
CA LEU A 188 7.00 -46.00 2.76
C LEU A 188 7.20 -47.39 2.15
N PRO A 189 7.04 -47.62 0.83
CA PRO A 189 7.34 -48.92 0.24
C PRO A 189 8.81 -49.31 0.42
N VAL A 190 9.74 -48.35 0.31
CA VAL A 190 11.19 -48.59 0.50
C VAL A 190 11.46 -49.01 1.94
N ALA A 191 10.92 -48.26 2.93
CA ALA A 191 11.06 -48.59 4.34
C ALA A 191 10.48 -49.99 4.64
N PHE A 192 9.31 -50.31 4.10
CA PHE A 192 8.66 -51.60 4.28
C PHE A 192 9.53 -52.77 3.78
N VAL A 193 10.05 -52.68 2.55
CA VAL A 193 10.91 -53.73 1.98
C VAL A 193 12.19 -53.92 2.79
N LEU A 194 12.83 -52.82 3.23
CA LEU A 194 14.06 -52.89 4.01
C LEU A 194 13.84 -53.40 5.44
N LEU A 195 12.69 -53.13 6.06
CA LEU A 195 12.36 -53.61 7.41
C LEU A 195 12.09 -55.12 7.46
N ILE A 196 11.47 -55.69 6.42
CA ILE A 196 11.10 -57.11 6.39
C ILE A 196 12.26 -58.01 5.93
N ARG A 197 13.22 -57.47 5.20
CA ARG A 197 14.42 -58.21 4.78
C ARG A 197 15.36 -58.44 5.96
N THR A 198 15.53 -59.70 6.36
CA THR A 198 16.42 -60.13 7.46
C THR A 198 17.90 -60.24 7.04
N VAL A 199 18.41 -59.29 6.26
CA VAL A 199 19.84 -59.19 5.91
C VAL A 199 20.48 -58.14 6.83
N ASP A 200 21.72 -58.37 7.28
CA ASP A 200 22.46 -57.69 8.35
C ASP A 200 22.11 -56.21 8.63
N VAL A 201 22.03 -55.35 7.61
CA VAL A 201 21.81 -53.89 7.78
C VAL A 201 20.42 -53.37 7.35
N GLY A 202 19.56 -54.22 6.78
CA GLY A 202 18.27 -53.83 6.19
C GLY A 202 17.32 -53.11 7.18
N PRO A 203 17.02 -53.71 8.35
CA PRO A 203 16.12 -53.09 9.31
C PRO A 203 16.61 -51.73 9.83
N ALA A 204 17.93 -51.57 10.03
CA ALA A 204 18.51 -50.30 10.43
C ALA A 204 18.31 -49.21 9.36
N MET A 205 18.50 -49.55 8.08
CA MET A 205 18.21 -48.63 6.96
C MET A 205 16.72 -48.28 6.88
N GLY A 206 15.82 -49.25 7.09
CA GLY A 206 14.38 -49.01 7.14
C GLY A 206 13.99 -48.01 8.22
N VAL A 207 14.56 -48.14 9.42
CA VAL A 207 14.38 -47.16 10.52
C VAL A 207 14.93 -45.78 10.13
N LEU A 208 16.11 -45.70 9.51
CA LEU A 208 16.66 -44.42 9.03
C LEU A 208 15.77 -43.74 7.98
N ILE A 209 15.08 -44.50 7.12
CA ILE A 209 14.10 -43.95 6.18
C ILE A 209 12.88 -43.39 6.92
N LEU A 210 12.42 -44.03 7.99
CA LEU A 210 11.33 -43.50 8.82
C LEU A 210 11.76 -42.20 9.52
N VAL A 211 12.99 -42.12 10.04
CA VAL A 211 13.55 -40.88 10.59
C VAL A 211 13.64 -39.79 9.52
N TYR A 212 14.13 -40.14 8.33
CA TYR A 212 14.17 -39.25 7.17
C TYR A 212 12.77 -38.74 6.79
N LEU A 213 11.73 -39.59 6.85
CA LEU A 213 10.34 -39.19 6.60
C LEU A 213 9.84 -38.15 7.61
N VAL A 214 10.19 -38.28 8.89
CA VAL A 214 9.85 -37.27 9.91
C VAL A 214 10.58 -35.96 9.62
N MET A 215 11.88 -36.01 9.34
CA MET A 215 12.69 -34.82 9.04
C MET A 215 12.22 -34.09 7.77
N ILE A 216 11.92 -34.83 6.69
CA ILE A 216 11.48 -34.23 5.43
C ILE A 216 10.06 -33.66 5.56
N THR A 217 9.23 -34.24 6.42
CA THR A 217 7.89 -33.70 6.73
C THR A 217 7.99 -32.38 7.49
N SER A 218 8.85 -32.31 8.51
CA SER A 218 9.13 -31.03 9.20
C SER A 218 9.61 -29.98 8.20
N THR A 219 10.60 -30.34 7.37
CA THR A 219 11.18 -29.46 6.37
C THR A 219 10.14 -28.99 5.35
N ALA A 220 9.25 -29.88 4.91
CA ALA A 220 8.16 -29.56 3.99
C ALA A 220 7.15 -28.59 4.60
N LEU A 221 6.78 -28.77 5.87
CA LEU A 221 5.88 -27.88 6.59
C LEU A 221 6.50 -26.49 6.82
N ASP A 222 7.79 -26.43 7.15
CA ASP A 222 8.52 -25.18 7.32
C ASP A 222 8.61 -24.43 5.98
N TYR A 223 8.95 -25.12 4.90
CA TYR A 223 9.04 -24.52 3.57
C TYR A 223 7.67 -24.05 3.06
N HIS A 224 6.60 -24.83 3.27
CA HIS A 224 5.23 -24.43 2.92
C HIS A 224 4.82 -23.14 3.65
N ARG A 225 5.06 -23.08 4.97
CA ARG A 225 4.75 -21.89 5.79
C ARG A 225 5.56 -20.67 5.35
N ALA A 226 6.87 -20.84 5.13
CA ALA A 226 7.74 -19.76 4.67
C ALA A 226 7.32 -19.22 3.30
N LEU A 227 6.96 -20.11 2.37
CA LEU A 227 6.52 -19.72 1.03
C LEU A 227 5.19 -18.95 1.05
N HIS A 228 4.20 -19.47 1.78
CA HIS A 228 2.90 -18.81 1.93
C HIS A 228 3.03 -17.45 2.64
N GLY A 229 3.82 -17.38 3.71
CA GLY A 229 4.09 -16.14 4.43
C GLY A 229 4.76 -15.10 3.55
N SER A 230 5.82 -15.48 2.81
CA SER A 230 6.53 -14.53 1.95
C SER A 230 5.67 -13.94 0.84
N ILE A 231 4.77 -14.73 0.23
CA ILE A 231 3.85 -14.22 -0.80
C ILE A 231 2.78 -13.33 -0.15
N ALA A 232 2.22 -13.75 0.99
CA ALA A 232 1.27 -12.94 1.75
C ALA A 232 1.83 -11.57 2.13
N ASP A 233 3.05 -11.53 2.67
CA ASP A 233 3.72 -10.30 3.10
C ASP A 233 4.00 -9.35 1.93
N ARG A 234 4.42 -9.88 0.77
CA ARG A 234 4.65 -9.06 -0.45
C ARG A 234 3.38 -8.37 -0.92
N HIS A 235 2.24 -9.08 -0.89
CA HIS A 235 0.96 -8.49 -1.27
C HIS A 235 0.47 -7.48 -0.24
N ALA A 236 0.60 -7.78 1.05
CA ALA A 236 0.25 -6.85 2.12
C ALA A 236 1.08 -5.55 2.03
N LEU A 237 2.37 -5.65 1.70
CA LEU A 237 3.22 -4.49 1.45
C LEU A 237 2.74 -3.71 0.22
N ALA A 238 2.49 -4.39 -0.90
CA ALA A 238 2.03 -3.74 -2.13
C ALA A 238 0.65 -3.06 -1.97
N GLU A 239 -0.25 -3.64 -1.18
CA GLU A 239 -1.55 -3.07 -0.86
C GLU A 239 -1.41 -1.82 0.00
N LYS A 240 -0.59 -1.88 1.06
CA LYS A 240 -0.29 -0.72 1.90
C LYS A 240 0.39 0.41 1.12
N GLU A 241 1.29 0.09 0.20
CA GLU A 241 1.91 1.07 -0.70
C GLU A 241 0.87 1.73 -1.61
N ARG A 242 -0.05 0.94 -2.19
CA ARG A 242 -1.16 1.46 -3.01
C ARG A 242 -2.10 2.34 -2.20
N GLU A 243 -2.48 1.92 -1.01
CA GLU A 243 -3.34 2.70 -0.09
C GLU A 243 -2.68 4.04 0.23
N THR A 244 -1.42 4.02 0.67
CA THR A 244 -0.65 5.23 0.98
C THR A 244 -0.54 6.15 -0.24
N ARG A 245 -0.33 5.57 -1.44
CA ARG A 245 -0.27 6.33 -2.70
C ARG A 245 -1.61 6.95 -3.04
N MET A 246 -2.71 6.21 -2.86
CA MET A 246 -4.06 6.70 -3.09
C MET A 246 -4.41 7.86 -2.15
N LEU A 247 -4.07 7.74 -0.87
CA LEU A 247 -4.24 8.82 0.11
C LEU A 247 -3.46 10.06 -0.32
N PHE A 248 -2.20 9.92 -0.68
CA PHE A 248 -1.38 11.04 -1.18
C PHE A 248 -2.00 11.72 -2.42
N GLU A 249 -2.45 10.94 -3.40
CA GLU A 249 -2.99 11.47 -4.67
C GLU A 249 -4.36 12.17 -4.52
N HIS A 250 -5.20 11.77 -3.55
CA HIS A 250 -6.57 12.30 -3.39
C HIS A 250 -6.72 13.37 -2.31
N VAL A 251 -5.66 13.71 -1.56
CA VAL A 251 -5.71 14.85 -0.64
C VAL A 251 -5.98 16.15 -1.45
N PRO A 252 -6.98 16.96 -1.05
CA PRO A 252 -7.38 18.15 -1.81
C PRO A 252 -6.36 19.30 -1.72
N THR A 253 -5.48 19.26 -0.73
CA THR A 253 -4.32 20.16 -0.61
C THR A 253 -3.22 19.69 -1.55
N GLY A 254 -2.56 20.61 -2.25
CA GLY A 254 -1.42 20.26 -3.09
C GLY A 254 -0.22 19.85 -2.24
N VAL A 255 0.20 18.60 -2.31
CA VAL A 255 1.37 18.09 -1.58
C VAL A 255 2.50 17.82 -2.55
N PHE A 256 3.71 18.24 -2.20
CA PHE A 256 4.90 18.09 -3.02
C PHE A 256 6.13 17.80 -2.17
N TYR A 257 7.11 17.11 -2.73
CA TYR A 257 8.39 16.89 -2.07
C TYR A 257 9.55 17.10 -3.03
N TYR A 258 10.65 17.61 -2.50
CA TYR A 258 11.86 17.94 -3.24
C TYR A 258 13.12 17.57 -2.45
N ASP A 259 14.23 17.39 -3.16
CA ASP A 259 15.51 17.03 -2.56
C ASP A 259 16.30 18.25 -2.07
N ARG A 260 17.51 18.00 -1.54
CA ARG A 260 18.41 19.06 -1.05
C ARG A 260 18.85 20.06 -2.13
N ASP A 261 18.79 19.67 -3.40
CA ASP A 261 19.17 20.52 -4.52
C ASP A 261 17.97 21.31 -5.08
N LEU A 262 16.87 21.37 -4.34
CA LEU A 262 15.61 22.02 -4.71
C LEU A 262 15.00 21.43 -5.99
N ARG A 263 15.24 20.15 -6.28
CA ARG A 263 14.60 19.46 -7.40
C ARG A 263 13.37 18.73 -6.92
N LEU A 264 12.23 18.99 -7.57
CA LEU A 264 11.00 18.28 -7.27
C LEU A 264 11.15 16.80 -7.59
N ARG A 265 10.67 15.95 -6.69
CA ARG A 265 10.81 14.51 -6.81
C ARG A 265 9.46 13.81 -6.93
N ASP A 266 8.42 14.31 -6.28
CA ASP A 266 7.01 13.94 -6.55
C ASP A 266 6.07 15.04 -6.07
N CYS A 267 4.83 14.94 -6.52
CA CYS A 267 3.74 15.79 -6.10
C CYS A 267 2.41 15.08 -6.34
N ASN A 268 1.39 15.40 -5.55
CA ASN A 268 0.06 14.86 -5.82
C ASN A 268 -0.64 15.60 -6.96
N THR A 269 -1.78 15.07 -7.36
CA THR A 269 -2.61 15.66 -8.42
C THR A 269 -3.12 17.06 -8.05
N ALA A 270 -3.43 17.31 -6.78
CA ALA A 270 -3.86 18.63 -6.32
C ALA A 270 -2.78 19.70 -6.53
N PHE A 271 -1.51 19.39 -6.24
CA PHE A 271 -0.40 20.31 -6.46
C PHE A 271 -0.25 20.66 -7.94
N ALA A 272 -0.28 19.64 -8.81
CA ALA A 272 -0.19 19.82 -10.26
C ALA A 272 -1.29 20.75 -10.79
N LYS A 273 -2.52 20.64 -10.26
CA LYS A 273 -3.64 21.54 -10.57
C LYS A 273 -3.43 22.95 -10.03
N SER A 274 -2.94 23.10 -8.80
CA SER A 274 -2.66 24.42 -8.20
C SER A 274 -1.66 25.21 -9.06
N VAL A 275 -0.59 24.57 -9.52
CA VAL A 275 0.45 25.20 -10.35
C VAL A 275 0.18 25.14 -11.86
N GLU A 276 -0.97 24.60 -12.27
CA GLU A 276 -1.44 24.48 -13.67
C GLU A 276 -0.42 23.84 -14.61
N ALA A 277 0.12 22.69 -14.20
CA ALA A 277 1.07 21.95 -15.00
C ALA A 277 0.80 20.45 -14.94
N GLU A 278 1.26 19.72 -15.96
CA GLU A 278 1.24 18.27 -15.89
C GLU A 278 2.33 17.76 -14.95
N LYS A 279 2.02 16.70 -14.20
CA LYS A 279 2.97 16.05 -13.29
C LYS A 279 4.30 15.71 -13.96
N LYS A 280 4.28 15.27 -15.22
CA LYS A 280 5.49 14.93 -16.00
C LYS A 280 6.44 16.12 -16.20
N GLN A 281 5.91 17.35 -16.25
CA GLN A 281 6.71 18.58 -16.39
C GLN A 281 7.28 19.05 -15.05
N LEU A 282 6.63 18.64 -13.94
CA LEU A 282 6.98 19.03 -12.59
C LEU A 282 8.09 18.16 -12.01
N ILE A 283 8.10 16.85 -12.27
CA ILE A 283 9.13 15.96 -11.72
C ILE A 283 10.51 16.32 -12.28
N GLY A 284 11.47 16.55 -11.39
CA GLY A 284 12.84 16.95 -11.71
C GLY A 284 13.03 18.45 -11.90
N LEU A 285 11.95 19.25 -11.86
CA LEU A 285 12.00 20.70 -11.98
C LEU A 285 12.88 21.30 -10.87
N ASP A 286 13.84 22.13 -11.27
CA ASP A 286 14.70 22.87 -10.37
C ASP A 286 13.95 24.12 -9.87
N MET A 287 13.57 24.12 -8.60
CA MET A 287 12.74 25.17 -8.01
C MET A 287 13.45 26.52 -7.91
N ARG A 288 14.79 26.57 -8.04
CA ARG A 288 15.54 27.84 -8.11
C ARG A 288 15.27 28.59 -9.42
N LYS A 289 14.85 27.85 -10.46
CA LYS A 289 14.57 28.39 -11.80
C LYS A 289 13.10 28.71 -12.01
N LEU A 290 12.29 28.73 -10.96
CA LEU A 290 10.90 29.13 -11.08
C LEU A 290 10.81 30.55 -11.60
N ARG A 291 9.82 30.80 -12.47
CA ARG A 291 9.50 32.12 -12.98
C ARG A 291 9.27 33.14 -11.87
N ASP A 292 8.60 32.71 -10.80
CA ASP A 292 8.36 33.53 -9.62
C ASP A 292 9.31 33.15 -8.48
N GLN A 293 10.07 34.14 -8.03
CA GLN A 293 11.08 33.99 -6.98
C GLN A 293 10.53 34.28 -5.58
N ARG A 294 9.28 34.78 -5.46
CA ARG A 294 8.66 35.13 -4.16
C ARG A 294 8.61 33.96 -3.18
N ILE A 295 8.45 32.73 -3.69
CA ILE A 295 8.33 31.52 -2.86
C ILE A 295 9.68 30.87 -2.53
N LEU A 296 10.77 31.26 -3.21
CA LEU A 296 12.06 30.57 -3.10
C LEU A 296 12.64 30.58 -1.66
N PRO A 297 12.61 31.69 -0.89
CA PRO A 297 13.10 31.68 0.50
C PRO A 297 12.40 30.65 1.39
N THR A 298 11.11 30.42 1.16
CA THR A 298 10.30 29.43 1.88
C THR A 298 10.69 28.00 1.51
N LEU A 299 11.14 27.77 0.28
CA LEU A 299 11.65 26.46 -0.17
C LEU A 299 13.09 26.21 0.34
N GLU A 300 13.90 27.25 0.49
CA GLU A 300 15.30 27.12 0.94
C GLU A 300 15.43 26.96 2.46
N THR A 301 14.58 27.62 3.24
CA THR A 301 14.67 27.64 4.71
C THR A 301 14.68 26.24 5.36
N PRO A 302 13.82 25.28 4.95
CA PRO A 302 13.88 23.91 5.45
C PRO A 302 15.19 23.18 5.15
N ILE A 303 15.81 23.49 4.01
CA ILE A 303 17.07 22.85 3.59
C ILE A 303 18.27 23.46 4.33
N ARG A 304 18.31 24.80 4.43
CA ARG A 304 19.43 25.54 5.02
C ARG A 304 19.41 25.52 6.54
N ASP A 305 18.25 25.77 7.14
CA ASP A 305 18.11 26.03 8.56
C ASP A 305 17.47 24.86 9.33
N ALA A 306 17.09 23.78 8.63
CA ALA A 306 16.40 22.62 9.18
C ALA A 306 15.12 22.99 9.97
N LYS A 307 14.42 24.04 9.53
CA LYS A 307 13.22 24.58 10.18
C LYS A 307 12.05 24.69 9.20
N PRO A 308 10.80 24.54 9.68
CA PRO A 308 9.63 24.82 8.86
C PRO A 308 9.60 26.27 8.38
N ALA A 309 8.99 26.50 7.23
CA ALA A 309 8.77 27.83 6.66
C ALA A 309 7.35 27.95 6.10
N HIS A 310 6.88 29.19 6.01
CA HIS A 310 5.53 29.53 5.58
C HIS A 310 5.56 30.71 4.62
N TYR A 311 4.74 30.64 3.57
CA TYR A 311 4.51 31.74 2.63
C TYR A 311 3.01 31.88 2.40
N GLN A 312 2.52 33.11 2.45
CA GLN A 312 1.13 33.42 2.18
C GLN A 312 1.08 34.67 1.28
N GLY A 313 0.56 34.50 0.06
CA GLY A 313 0.51 35.62 -0.89
C GLY A 313 0.30 35.18 -2.34
N TYR A 314 0.38 36.17 -3.24
CA TYR A 314 0.28 35.94 -4.67
C TYR A 314 1.56 35.30 -5.23
N TYR A 315 1.40 34.30 -6.10
CA TYR A 315 2.47 33.68 -6.87
C TYR A 315 2.05 33.51 -8.33
N ILE A 316 3.01 33.51 -9.25
CA ILE A 316 2.80 33.26 -10.68
C ILE A 316 3.20 31.83 -11.00
N THR A 317 2.30 31.07 -11.63
CA THR A 317 2.58 29.69 -12.04
C THR A 317 3.72 29.65 -13.08
N ASN A 318 4.58 28.63 -12.97
CA ASN A 318 5.80 28.57 -13.78
C ASN A 318 5.51 28.40 -15.28
N PHE A 319 4.52 27.57 -15.64
CA PHE A 319 4.25 27.19 -17.02
C PHE A 319 3.11 27.99 -17.67
N SER A 320 2.00 28.22 -16.95
CA SER A 320 0.86 28.98 -17.50
C SER A 320 0.99 30.50 -17.29
N GLY A 321 1.80 30.94 -16.32
CA GLY A 321 1.97 32.37 -16.03
C GLY A 321 0.76 33.04 -15.38
N ILE A 322 -0.17 32.26 -14.83
CA ILE A 322 -1.36 32.75 -14.14
C ILE A 322 -0.98 33.17 -12.72
N GLU A 323 -1.45 34.33 -12.28
CA GLU A 323 -1.31 34.77 -10.89
C GLU A 323 -2.40 34.13 -10.02
N LYS A 324 -1.97 33.55 -8.90
CA LYS A 324 -2.81 32.86 -7.94
C LYS A 324 -2.43 33.25 -6.54
N TRP A 325 -3.36 33.11 -5.60
CA TRP A 325 -3.09 33.30 -4.19
C TRP A 325 -2.87 31.95 -3.51
N GLY A 326 -1.70 31.77 -2.90
CA GLY A 326 -1.26 30.51 -2.30
C GLY A 326 -0.93 30.64 -0.82
N ASP A 327 -1.32 29.63 -0.05
CA ASP A 327 -0.87 29.40 1.31
C ASP A 327 0.03 28.16 1.33
N ILE A 328 1.34 28.36 1.55
CA ILE A 328 2.39 27.35 1.35
C ILE A 328 3.13 27.09 2.66
N HIS A 329 3.01 25.88 3.17
CA HIS A 329 3.77 25.39 4.32
C HIS A 329 4.81 24.39 3.87
N VAL A 330 6.03 24.50 4.38
CA VAL A 330 7.11 23.58 4.02
C VAL A 330 7.87 23.16 5.26
N ALA A 331 8.15 21.86 5.38
CA ALA A 331 8.84 21.27 6.51
C ALA A 331 10.03 20.40 6.04
N PRO A 332 11.15 20.38 6.78
CA PRO A 332 12.30 19.57 6.44
C PRO A 332 12.00 18.08 6.58
N LEU A 333 12.53 17.28 5.68
CA LEU A 333 12.55 15.82 5.78
C LEU A 333 13.94 15.36 6.20
N PHE A 334 14.01 14.54 7.25
CA PHE A 334 15.26 14.00 7.77
C PHE A 334 15.49 12.56 7.32
N ASP A 335 16.75 12.17 7.16
CA ASP A 335 17.14 10.77 7.02
C ASP A 335 17.30 10.07 8.38
N GLY A 336 17.59 8.76 8.37
CA GLY A 336 17.80 7.98 9.59
C GLY A 336 19.01 8.39 10.43
N SER A 337 19.86 9.30 9.93
CA SER A 337 21.00 9.87 10.65
C SER A 337 20.73 11.29 11.18
N GLY A 338 19.51 11.80 11.01
CA GLY A 338 19.11 13.14 11.46
C GLY A 338 19.56 14.27 10.52
N ARG A 339 20.06 13.98 9.32
CA ARG A 339 20.45 15.01 8.34
C ARG A 339 19.27 15.35 7.43
N VAL A 340 19.17 16.60 7.00
CA VAL A 340 18.14 17.02 6.04
C VAL A 340 18.36 16.33 4.69
N LYS A 341 17.39 15.54 4.26
CA LYS A 341 17.36 14.81 2.98
C LYS A 341 16.62 15.58 1.88
N GLY A 342 15.78 16.53 2.27
CA GLY A 342 14.91 17.30 1.39
C GLY A 342 13.84 18.02 2.20
N ALA A 343 12.72 18.37 1.58
CA ALA A 343 11.57 18.92 2.27
C ALA A 343 10.25 18.44 1.66
N ILE A 344 9.19 18.52 2.46
CA ILE A 344 7.81 18.30 2.05
C ILE A 344 7.05 19.62 2.18
N GLY A 345 6.30 19.97 1.15
CA GLY A 345 5.47 21.15 1.11
C GLY A 345 4.00 20.82 0.88
N ALA A 346 3.14 21.69 1.41
CA ALA A 346 1.72 21.70 1.18
C ALA A 346 1.31 23.10 0.70
N ILE A 347 0.56 23.18 -0.40
CA ILE A 347 0.00 24.42 -0.96
C ILE A 347 -1.52 24.32 -1.01
N GLN A 348 -2.18 25.36 -0.51
CA GLN A 348 -3.61 25.58 -0.72
C GLN A 348 -3.78 26.75 -1.68
N ASP A 349 -4.44 26.49 -2.81
CA ASP A 349 -4.90 27.54 -3.72
C ASP A 349 -6.16 28.17 -3.12
N ARG A 350 -6.03 29.39 -2.59
CA ARG A 350 -7.17 30.15 -2.02
C ARG A 350 -7.52 31.35 -2.89
N THR A 351 -7.19 31.30 -4.19
CA THR A 351 -7.46 32.39 -5.14
C THR A 351 -8.94 32.75 -5.15
N ARG A 352 -9.86 31.77 -5.22
CA ARG A 352 -11.31 32.02 -5.23
C ARG A 352 -11.79 32.70 -3.95
N GLU A 353 -11.30 32.24 -2.80
CA GLU A 353 -11.67 32.80 -1.50
C GLU A 353 -11.16 34.23 -1.38
N ARG A 354 -9.92 34.48 -1.82
CA ARG A 354 -9.33 35.81 -1.80
C ARG A 354 -10.07 36.77 -2.74
N SER A 355 -10.34 36.36 -3.98
CA SER A 355 -11.10 37.18 -4.93
C SER A 355 -12.54 37.42 -4.48
N ALA A 356 -13.17 36.46 -3.80
CA ALA A 356 -14.51 36.66 -3.22
C ALA A 356 -14.47 37.69 -2.07
N LEU A 357 -13.46 37.60 -1.20
CA LEU A 357 -13.26 38.56 -0.12
C LEU A 357 -13.03 39.98 -0.65
N GLU A 358 -12.17 40.13 -1.66
CA GLU A 358 -11.89 41.42 -2.31
C GLU A 358 -13.15 42.00 -2.99
N LYS A 359 -13.98 41.16 -3.62
CA LYS A 359 -15.28 41.59 -4.17
C LYS A 359 -16.26 42.02 -3.09
N LEU A 360 -16.34 41.28 -1.98
CA LEU A 360 -17.21 41.65 -0.85
C LEU A 360 -16.78 42.98 -0.23
N GLU A 361 -15.47 43.18 -0.05
CA GLU A 361 -14.92 44.44 0.43
C GLU A 361 -15.26 45.60 -0.52
N HIS A 362 -15.15 45.37 -1.83
CA HIS A 362 -15.56 46.34 -2.84
C HIS A 362 -17.06 46.67 -2.74
N LEU A 363 -17.94 45.67 -2.67
CA LEU A 363 -19.39 45.88 -2.55
C LEU A 363 -19.79 46.55 -1.22
N ALA A 364 -19.02 46.35 -0.15
CA ALA A 364 -19.27 46.97 1.14
C ALA A 364 -18.85 48.45 1.20
N LEU A 365 -17.94 48.88 0.34
CA LEU A 365 -17.34 50.22 0.36
C LEU A 365 -17.67 51.09 -0.87
N TYR A 366 -18.15 50.49 -1.96
CA TYR A 366 -18.47 51.19 -3.21
C TYR A 366 -19.91 50.93 -3.62
N ASP A 367 -20.50 51.92 -4.28
CA ASP A 367 -21.84 51.84 -4.88
C ASP A 367 -21.78 50.99 -6.16
N SER A 368 -22.72 50.04 -6.30
CA SER A 368 -22.68 49.04 -7.37
C SER A 368 -23.04 49.60 -8.74
N LEU A 369 -23.80 50.70 -8.79
CA LEU A 369 -24.22 51.33 -10.04
C LEU A 369 -23.15 52.29 -10.55
N THR A 370 -22.66 53.18 -9.68
CA THR A 370 -21.75 54.27 -10.06
C THR A 370 -20.27 53.92 -9.92
N GLY A 371 -19.92 52.88 -9.16
CA GLY A 371 -18.53 52.54 -8.82
C GLY A 371 -17.84 53.53 -7.88
N LEU A 372 -18.56 54.55 -7.38
CA LEU A 372 -18.04 55.55 -6.45
C LEU A 372 -18.04 55.03 -5.00
N PRO A 373 -17.21 55.60 -4.11
CA PRO A 373 -17.31 55.33 -2.68
C PRO A 373 -18.75 55.48 -2.19
N ASN A 374 -19.28 54.44 -1.54
CA ASN A 374 -20.60 54.52 -0.97
C ASN A 374 -20.61 55.41 0.28
N ARG A 375 -21.79 55.63 0.86
CA ARG A 375 -21.95 56.47 2.04
C ARG A 375 -21.06 56.05 3.22
N LYS A 376 -20.82 54.75 3.39
CA LYS A 376 -19.96 54.22 4.46
C LYS A 376 -18.51 54.64 4.24
N LEU A 377 -17.94 54.35 3.06
CA LEU A 377 -16.56 54.75 2.74
C LEU A 377 -16.40 56.28 2.73
N PHE A 378 -17.41 57.03 2.28
CA PHE A 378 -17.43 58.48 2.38
C PHE A 378 -17.32 58.97 3.84
N GLN A 379 -18.12 58.40 4.75
CA GLN A 379 -18.07 58.76 6.18
C GLN A 379 -16.72 58.43 6.82
N GLU A 380 -16.13 57.27 6.49
CA GLU A 380 -14.80 56.88 6.96
C GLU A 380 -13.72 57.87 6.48
N ARG A 381 -13.74 58.25 5.19
CA ARG A 381 -12.81 59.25 4.64
C ARG A 381 -13.03 60.64 5.22
N LEU A 382 -14.29 61.03 5.46
CA LEU A 382 -14.61 62.32 6.07
C LEU A 382 -14.04 62.40 7.50
N GLN A 383 -14.16 61.34 8.30
CA GLN A 383 -13.56 61.29 9.63
C GLN A 383 -12.02 61.36 9.58
N GLN A 384 -11.38 60.67 8.64
CA GLN A 384 -9.93 60.76 8.45
C GLN A 384 -9.50 62.19 8.11
N CYS A 385 -10.20 62.84 7.17
CA CYS A 385 -9.95 64.22 6.76
C CYS A 385 -10.11 65.21 7.93
N LEU A 386 -11.17 65.06 8.74
CA LEU A 386 -11.36 65.89 9.94
C LEU A 386 -10.21 65.73 10.95
N GLY A 387 -9.73 64.50 11.16
CA GLY A 387 -8.57 64.25 12.02
C GLY A 387 -7.26 64.84 11.47
N GLU A 388 -7.09 64.92 10.15
CA GLU A 388 -5.94 65.61 9.54
C GLU A 388 -6.03 67.13 9.67
N VAL A 389 -7.22 67.70 9.51
CA VAL A 389 -7.48 69.13 9.75
C VAL A 389 -7.12 69.51 11.18
N GLU A 390 -7.56 68.74 12.18
CA GLU A 390 -7.23 68.98 13.59
C GLU A 390 -5.73 68.91 13.88
N ARG A 391 -5.01 67.99 13.24
CA ARG A 391 -3.55 67.81 13.46
C ARG A 391 -2.69 68.83 12.73
N ASN A 392 -3.07 69.18 11.50
CA ASN A 392 -2.21 69.93 10.57
C ASN A 392 -2.69 71.37 10.33
N GLY A 393 -3.86 71.77 10.86
CA GLY A 393 -4.42 73.12 10.71
C GLY A 393 -4.85 73.45 9.28
N LEU A 394 -5.12 72.44 8.45
CA LEU A 394 -5.53 72.60 7.06
C LEU A 394 -7.02 72.95 6.95
N LEU A 395 -7.44 73.66 5.90
CA LEU A 395 -8.85 73.92 5.61
C LEU A 395 -9.41 72.84 4.68
N SER A 396 -10.60 72.31 5.00
CA SER A 396 -11.33 71.33 4.18
C SER A 396 -12.72 71.84 3.82
N ALA A 397 -13.23 71.45 2.65
CA ALA A 397 -14.58 71.79 2.18
C ALA A 397 -15.34 70.51 1.78
N LEU A 398 -16.65 70.48 2.08
CA LEU A 398 -17.57 69.41 1.67
C LEU A 398 -18.63 69.99 0.73
N LEU A 399 -18.82 69.34 -0.42
CA LEU A 399 -19.84 69.70 -1.40
C LEU A 399 -20.84 68.55 -1.54
N TYR A 400 -22.13 68.87 -1.54
CA TYR A 400 -23.22 67.93 -1.82
C TYR A 400 -23.92 68.37 -3.11
N LEU A 401 -23.96 67.47 -4.08
CA LEU A 401 -24.54 67.70 -5.40
C LEU A 401 -25.70 66.72 -5.59
N ASP A 402 -26.85 67.24 -6.00
CA ASP A 402 -28.05 66.44 -6.30
C ASP A 402 -28.38 66.58 -7.78
N LEU A 403 -28.95 65.54 -8.39
CA LEU A 403 -29.34 65.54 -9.79
C LEU A 403 -30.81 65.99 -9.91
N ASP A 404 -31.01 67.20 -10.45
CA ASP A 404 -32.35 67.75 -10.69
C ASP A 404 -33.17 66.84 -11.64
N ASP A 405 -34.47 66.71 -11.38
CA ASP A 405 -35.43 65.92 -12.16
C ASP A 405 -35.12 64.40 -12.32
N PHE A 406 -34.11 63.86 -11.64
CA PHE A 406 -33.71 62.44 -11.77
C PHE A 406 -34.88 61.46 -11.54
N LYS A 407 -35.72 61.75 -10.54
CA LYS A 407 -36.92 60.96 -10.25
C LYS A 407 -37.89 60.90 -11.44
N ARG A 408 -38.06 62.00 -12.17
CA ARG A 408 -38.97 62.07 -13.32
C ARG A 408 -38.51 61.19 -14.47
N ILE A 409 -37.19 61.07 -14.67
CA ILE A 409 -36.57 60.18 -15.65
C ILE A 409 -36.89 58.72 -15.30
N ASN A 410 -36.62 58.31 -14.05
CA ASN A 410 -36.93 56.96 -13.58
C ASN A 410 -38.42 56.61 -13.71
N ASP A 411 -39.31 57.54 -13.35
CA ASP A 411 -40.76 57.31 -13.38
C ASP A 411 -41.32 57.24 -14.82
N SER A 412 -40.70 57.93 -15.78
CA SER A 412 -41.22 58.05 -17.16
C SER A 412 -40.59 57.07 -18.15
N LEU A 413 -39.29 56.79 -17.99
CA LEU A 413 -38.49 55.98 -18.93
C LEU A 413 -38.05 54.64 -18.32
N GLY A 414 -38.34 54.42 -17.03
CA GLY A 414 -37.95 53.23 -16.29
C GLY A 414 -36.60 53.40 -15.59
N HIS A 415 -36.36 52.54 -14.59
CA HIS A 415 -35.13 52.58 -13.79
C HIS A 415 -33.86 52.34 -14.62
N GLU A 416 -33.91 51.50 -15.66
CA GLU A 416 -32.77 51.28 -16.58
C GLU A 416 -32.35 52.54 -17.35
N ALA A 417 -33.22 53.55 -17.47
CA ALA A 417 -32.89 54.80 -18.16
C ALA A 417 -32.28 55.86 -17.22
N GLY A 418 -32.47 55.71 -15.91
CA GLY A 418 -31.81 56.56 -14.91
C GLY A 418 -30.54 55.94 -14.33
N ASP A 419 -30.47 54.61 -14.27
CA ASP A 419 -29.22 53.86 -14.05
C ASP A 419 -28.20 54.16 -15.17
#